data_AF-A0A1E3X8Z8-F1
#
_entry.id   AF-A0A1E3X8Z8-F1
#
_cell.length_a   1.000
_cell.length_b   1.000
_cell.length_c   1.000
_cell.angle_alpha   90.00
_cell.angle_beta   90.00
_cell.angle_gamma   90.00
#
_symmetry.space_group_name_H-M   'P 1'
#
loop_
_entity.id
_entity.type
_entity.pdbx_description
1 polymer ?
#
loop_
_entity_poly.entity_id
_entity_poly.type
_entity_poly.pdbx_seq_one_letter_code
_entity_poly.pdbx_strand_id
1 'polypeptide(L)'
;MRLVKKFYDATGYQLRQVSSKYRNPKNKPDKFEEEALLEFGKDGNLSEYKGVDKINGQKVLRYLIPLYIEEACLKCHSAKETIPNFIREEYPEDKATDYAFGDLRGAISVVVPIDRAEAEIKGNLIHMTIVTTVGLTFLVTFIAIAINITIKKTEKSKLN
;
A
#
# COMPACT_ATOMS: atom_id res chain seq x y z
N MET A 1 16.07 9.17 -9.43
CA MET A 1 14.88 8.47 -8.87
C MET A 1 14.66 7.10 -9.56
N ARG A 2 15.68 6.23 -9.57
CA ARG A 2 15.61 4.91 -10.24
C ARG A 2 14.83 3.89 -9.42
N LEU A 3 14.91 3.96 -8.09
CA LEU A 3 14.29 3.01 -7.18
C LEU A 3 12.77 3.17 -7.09
N VAL A 4 12.27 4.40 -6.93
CA VAL A 4 10.81 4.66 -6.86
C VAL A 4 10.11 4.18 -8.14
N LYS A 5 10.68 4.46 -9.31
CA LYS A 5 10.12 3.98 -10.58
C LYS A 5 10.11 2.45 -10.64
N LYS A 6 11.23 1.80 -10.32
CA LYS A 6 11.30 0.33 -10.27
C LYS A 6 10.30 -0.28 -9.30
N PHE A 7 10.12 0.33 -8.13
CA PHE A 7 9.15 -0.11 -7.13
C PHE A 7 7.72 0.00 -7.67
N TYR A 8 7.37 1.14 -8.26
CA TYR A 8 6.07 1.33 -8.89
C TYR A 8 5.83 0.34 -10.03
N ASP A 9 6.80 0.14 -10.92
CA ASP A 9 6.66 -0.81 -12.03
C ASP A 9 6.44 -2.25 -11.53
N ALA A 10 7.02 -2.61 -10.39
CA ALA A 10 6.92 -3.96 -9.80
C ALA A 10 5.66 -4.18 -8.96
N THR A 11 5.19 -3.17 -8.22
CA THR A 11 4.09 -3.32 -7.24
C THR A 11 2.83 -2.56 -7.61
N GLY A 12 2.92 -1.57 -8.49
CA GLY A 12 1.86 -0.60 -8.75
C GLY A 12 1.67 0.42 -7.64
N TYR A 13 2.48 0.40 -6.57
CA TYR A 13 2.36 1.32 -5.44
C TYR A 13 3.26 2.53 -5.64
N GLN A 14 2.75 3.71 -5.31
CA GLN A 14 3.54 4.92 -5.34
C GLN A 14 4.23 5.10 -3.99
N LEU A 15 5.53 5.38 -4.01
CA LEU A 15 6.35 5.57 -2.82
C LEU A 15 7.10 6.90 -2.93
N ARG A 16 7.03 7.74 -1.90
CA ARG A 16 7.81 8.97 -1.83
C ARG A 16 8.21 9.32 -0.39
N GLN A 17 9.19 10.20 -0.26
CA GLN A 17 9.57 10.79 1.02
C GLN A 17 8.95 12.18 1.12
N VAL A 18 8.47 12.55 2.30
CA VAL A 18 7.86 13.85 2.57
C VAL A 18 8.36 14.44 3.87
N SER A 19 8.42 15.77 3.95
CA SER A 19 8.86 16.46 5.16
C SER A 19 8.41 17.92 5.14
N SER A 20 8.07 18.47 6.30
CA SER A 20 7.83 19.92 6.46
C SER A 20 9.11 20.75 6.22
N LYS A 21 10.28 20.17 6.52
CA LYS A 21 11.63 20.72 6.28
C LYS A 21 12.30 19.92 5.14
N TYR A 22 11.78 20.12 3.93
CA TYR A 22 12.26 19.41 2.73
C TYR A 22 13.53 20.05 2.15
N ARG A 23 14.44 19.19 1.65
CA ARG A 23 15.59 19.60 0.84
C ARG A 23 15.23 19.69 -0.63
N ASN A 24 14.64 18.61 -1.14
CA ASN A 24 14.10 18.57 -2.49
C ASN A 24 12.66 19.12 -2.48
N PRO A 25 12.33 20.17 -3.26
CA PRO A 25 10.98 20.72 -3.33
C PRO A 25 9.89 19.69 -3.68
N LYS A 26 10.22 18.61 -4.40
CA LYS A 26 9.29 17.51 -4.72
C LYS A 26 8.83 16.71 -3.49
N ASN A 27 9.52 16.85 -2.36
CA ASN A 27 9.18 16.22 -1.10
C ASN A 27 8.31 17.12 -0.22
N LYS A 28 7.83 18.25 -0.74
CA LYS A 28 6.80 19.03 -0.06
C LYS A 28 5.56 18.14 0.15
N PRO A 29 5.02 18.08 1.37
CA PRO A 29 3.83 17.29 1.66
C PRO A 29 2.60 17.92 1.00
N ASP A 30 1.60 17.09 0.71
CA ASP A 30 0.23 17.56 0.47
C ASP A 30 -0.56 17.60 1.78
N LYS A 31 -1.85 17.98 1.71
CA LYS A 31 -2.69 18.14 2.91
C LYS A 31 -2.77 16.89 3.78
N PHE A 32 -2.91 15.70 3.19
CA PHE A 32 -3.01 14.45 3.95
C PHE A 32 -1.69 14.14 4.66
N GLU A 33 -0.57 14.40 3.99
CA GLU A 33 0.75 14.19 4.58
C GLU A 33 1.12 15.26 5.60
N GLU A 34 0.67 16.50 5.42
CA GLU A 34 0.81 17.57 6.43
C GLU A 34 0.08 17.19 7.72
N GLU A 35 -1.14 16.67 7.62
CA GLU A 35 -1.90 16.15 8.76
C GLU A 35 -1.18 14.98 9.44
N ALA A 36 -0.69 14.01 8.66
CA ALA A 36 0.08 12.90 9.21
C ALA A 36 1.36 13.36 9.94
N LEU A 37 2.13 14.29 9.35
CA LEU A 37 3.33 14.85 9.97
C LEU A 37 3.01 15.62 11.25
N LEU A 38 1.86 16.30 11.30
CA LEU A 38 1.38 16.96 12.51
C LEU A 38 1.07 15.94 13.62
N GLU A 39 0.39 14.85 13.29
CA GLU A 39 0.06 13.80 14.27
C GLU A 39 1.31 13.09 14.78
N PHE A 40 2.28 12.75 13.92
CA PHE A 40 3.57 12.22 14.37
C PHE A 40 4.35 13.20 15.26
N GLY A 41 4.24 14.50 14.99
CA GLY A 41 4.86 15.53 15.82
C GLY A 41 4.20 15.71 17.19
N LYS A 42 2.91 15.36 17.33
CA LYS A 42 2.17 15.40 18.59
C LYS A 42 2.42 14.13 19.43
N ASP A 43 2.41 12.97 18.79
CA ASP A 43 2.63 11.67 19.42
C ASP A 43 3.81 10.95 18.77
N GLY A 44 4.97 11.06 19.41
CA GLY A 44 6.19 10.37 18.95
C GLY A 44 6.12 8.84 18.99
N ASN A 45 5.09 8.25 19.64
CA ASN A 45 4.87 6.80 19.64
C ASN A 45 3.99 6.33 18.47
N LEU A 46 3.37 7.25 17.73
CA LEU A 46 2.55 6.91 16.59
C LEU A 46 3.44 6.38 15.46
N SER A 47 3.35 5.08 15.21
CA SER A 47 4.21 4.38 14.23
C SER A 47 3.68 4.43 12.80
N GLU A 48 2.40 4.76 12.61
CA GLU A 48 1.77 4.83 11.30
C GLU A 48 0.61 5.82 11.27
N TYR A 49 0.37 6.41 10.10
CA TYR A 49 -0.83 7.18 9.80
C TYR A 49 -1.41 6.66 8.50
N LYS A 50 -2.71 6.34 8.48
CA LYS A 50 -3.35 5.73 7.32
C LYS A 50 -4.77 6.21 7.13
N GLY A 51 -5.20 6.21 5.87
CA GLY A 51 -6.53 6.70 5.52
C GLY A 51 -6.85 6.44 4.05
N VAL A 52 -8.12 6.54 3.72
CA VAL A 52 -8.60 6.46 2.34
C VAL A 52 -8.72 7.87 1.78
N ASP A 53 -8.21 8.07 0.58
CA ASP A 53 -8.22 9.36 -0.12
C ASP A 53 -8.62 9.15 -1.60
N LYS A 54 -8.80 10.25 -2.33
CA LYS A 54 -8.98 10.23 -3.78
C LYS A 54 -7.89 11.05 -4.46
N ILE A 55 -7.03 10.38 -5.22
CA ILE A 55 -5.99 11.03 -6.02
C ILE A 55 -6.39 10.89 -7.50
N ASN A 56 -6.53 12.03 -8.19
CA ASN A 56 -6.95 12.09 -9.60
C ASN A 56 -8.25 11.29 -9.90
N GLY A 57 -9.20 11.33 -8.97
CA GLY A 57 -10.48 10.62 -9.08
C GLY A 57 -10.45 9.13 -8.74
N GLN A 58 -9.26 8.53 -8.52
CA GLN A 58 -9.10 7.13 -8.14
C GLN A 58 -9.07 6.99 -6.62
N LYS A 59 -9.76 5.98 -6.09
CA LYS A 59 -9.79 5.70 -4.66
C LYS A 59 -8.48 5.02 -4.26
N VAL A 60 -7.81 5.55 -3.25
CA VAL A 60 -6.51 5.06 -2.80
C VAL A 60 -6.49 4.88 -1.29
N LEU A 61 -5.75 3.88 -0.83
CA LEU A 61 -5.32 3.77 0.56
C LEU A 61 -3.96 4.47 0.65
N ARG A 62 -3.85 5.46 1.53
CA ARG A 62 -2.60 6.14 1.84
C ARG A 62 -2.10 5.65 3.19
N TYR A 63 -0.80 5.44 3.26
CA TYR A 63 -0.11 4.93 4.44
C TYR A 63 1.21 5.68 4.62
N LEU A 64 1.44 6.22 5.81
CA LEU A 64 2.66 6.93 6.15
C LEU A 64 3.35 6.31 7.35
N ILE A 65 4.67 6.27 7.28
CA ILE A 65 5.55 5.84 8.36
C ILE A 65 6.47 7.02 8.70
N PRO A 66 6.55 7.46 9.97
CA PRO A 66 7.43 8.55 10.36
C PRO A 66 8.90 8.14 10.20
N LEU A 67 9.74 9.13 9.92
CA LEU A 67 11.19 9.02 9.88
C LEU A 67 11.77 9.92 10.96
N TYR A 68 12.54 9.35 11.87
CA TYR A 68 13.22 10.08 12.94
C TYR A 68 14.72 10.19 12.64
N ILE A 69 15.35 11.24 13.17
CA ILE A 69 16.78 11.50 13.00
C ILE A 69 17.59 10.53 13.86
N GLU A 70 18.49 9.79 13.21
CA GLU A 70 19.52 8.99 13.85
C GLU A 70 20.89 9.70 13.78
N GLU A 71 21.90 9.19 14.48
CA GLU A 71 23.25 9.78 14.52
C GLU A 71 23.86 9.95 13.12
N ALA A 72 23.67 8.96 12.24
CA ALA A 72 24.18 9.02 10.87
C ALA A 72 23.55 10.16 10.05
N CYS A 73 22.32 10.55 10.34
CA CYS A 73 21.59 11.61 9.65
C CYS A 73 22.23 12.99 9.93
N LEU A 74 22.77 13.19 11.14
CA LEU A 74 23.32 14.47 11.59
C LEU A 74 24.58 14.90 10.81
N LYS A 75 25.22 13.99 10.06
CA LYS A 75 26.31 14.33 9.14
C LYS A 75 25.89 15.35 8.08
N CYS A 76 24.61 15.36 7.70
CA CYS A 76 24.09 16.22 6.63
C CYS A 76 22.81 16.98 7.00
N HIS A 77 22.21 16.70 8.17
CA HIS A 77 20.96 17.30 8.65
C HIS A 77 21.13 18.08 9.96
N SER A 78 22.37 18.26 10.43
CA SER A 78 22.68 19.18 11.55
C SER A 78 22.67 20.64 11.09
N ALA A 79 23.46 21.50 11.71
CA ALA A 79 23.47 22.94 11.46
C ALA A 79 23.76 23.27 9.98
N LYS A 80 23.12 24.33 9.46
CA LYS A 80 23.28 24.74 8.06
C LYS A 80 24.72 25.11 7.67
N GLU A 81 25.54 25.44 8.64
CA GLU A 81 26.95 25.81 8.48
C GLU A 81 27.84 24.57 8.34
N THR A 82 27.42 23.41 8.86
CA THR A 82 28.21 22.17 8.91
C THR A 82 27.90 21.21 7.77
N ILE A 83 26.85 21.47 6.97
CA ILE A 83 26.51 20.60 5.84
C ILE A 83 27.55 20.70 4.70
N PRO A 84 27.80 19.59 3.97
CA PRO A 84 28.71 19.58 2.83
C PRO A 84 28.42 20.64 1.76
N ASN A 85 29.48 21.21 1.18
CA ASN A 85 29.37 22.27 0.16
C ASN A 85 28.47 21.91 -1.02
N PHE A 86 28.59 20.69 -1.54
CA PHE A 86 27.79 20.23 -2.68
C PHE A 86 26.28 20.30 -2.41
N ILE A 87 25.84 20.13 -1.15
CA ILE A 87 24.43 20.27 -0.79
C ILE A 87 24.00 21.73 -0.88
N ARG A 88 24.83 22.67 -0.42
CA ARG A 88 24.52 24.11 -0.47
C ARG A 88 24.45 24.62 -1.91
N GLU A 89 25.33 24.10 -2.78
CA GLU A 89 25.36 24.44 -4.20
C GLU A 89 24.14 23.86 -4.96
N GLU A 90 23.79 22.59 -4.71
CA GLU A 90 22.68 21.92 -5.41
C GLU A 90 21.30 22.31 -4.84
N TYR A 91 21.23 22.62 -3.55
CA TYR A 91 20.01 22.95 -2.82
C TYR A 91 20.17 24.27 -2.04
N PRO A 92 20.19 25.43 -2.73
CA PRO A 92 20.36 26.74 -2.08
C PRO A 92 19.22 27.06 -1.09
N GLU A 93 18.01 26.57 -1.40
CA GLU A 93 16.79 26.73 -0.59
C GLU A 93 16.56 25.57 0.39
N ASP A 94 17.63 24.84 0.75
CA ASP A 94 17.53 23.71 1.66
C ASP A 94 16.98 24.11 3.03
N LYS A 95 15.94 23.39 3.46
CA LYS A 95 15.30 23.52 4.78
C LYS A 95 15.61 22.34 5.70
N ALA A 96 16.27 21.30 5.20
CA ALA A 96 16.52 20.07 5.92
C ALA A 96 17.78 20.15 6.81
N THR A 97 17.91 21.21 7.59
CA THR A 97 19.03 21.45 8.52
C THR A 97 18.48 21.62 9.93
N ASP A 98 19.36 21.82 10.90
CA ASP A 98 19.01 22.18 12.28
C ASP A 98 18.12 21.13 12.94
N TYR A 99 18.48 19.86 12.74
CA TYR A 99 17.90 18.73 13.45
C TYR A 99 18.80 18.24 14.59
N ALA A 100 18.16 17.74 15.65
CA ALA A 100 18.76 16.98 16.72
C ALA A 100 18.41 15.49 16.62
N PHE A 101 19.13 14.64 17.35
CA PHE A 101 18.82 13.22 17.46
C PHE A 101 17.39 13.01 17.98
N GLY A 102 16.63 12.13 17.33
CA GLY A 102 15.23 11.84 17.68
C GLY A 102 14.19 12.78 17.07
N ASP A 103 14.60 13.89 16.44
CA ASP A 103 13.65 14.78 15.77
C ASP A 103 12.89 14.08 14.64
N LEU A 104 11.64 14.47 14.42
CA LEU A 104 10.87 14.05 13.26
C LEU A 104 11.45 14.65 11.98
N ARG A 105 12.15 13.83 11.20
CA ARG A 105 12.73 14.23 9.90
C ARG A 105 11.64 14.41 8.85
N GLY A 106 10.61 13.57 8.87
CA GLY A 106 9.59 13.49 7.84
C GLY A 106 8.86 12.16 7.88
N ALA A 107 8.40 11.67 6.72
CA ALA A 107 7.75 10.38 6.60
C ALA A 107 7.98 9.73 5.23
N ILE A 108 7.84 8.41 5.17
CA ILE A 108 7.64 7.65 3.94
C ILE A 108 6.14 7.61 3.66
N SER A 109 5.73 8.07 2.49
CA SER A 109 4.34 8.09 2.02
C SER A 109 4.15 7.02 0.94
N VAL A 110 3.19 6.12 1.17
CA VAL A 110 2.82 5.02 0.28
C VAL A 110 1.38 5.20 -0.16
N VAL A 111 1.14 5.12 -1.47
CA VAL A 111 -0.19 5.16 -2.06
C VAL A 111 -0.47 3.84 -2.75
N VAL A 112 -1.54 3.19 -2.31
CA VAL A 112 -2.01 1.90 -2.79
C VAL A 112 -3.35 2.11 -3.50
N PRO A 113 -3.44 1.87 -4.82
CA PRO A 113 -4.71 1.96 -5.54
C PRO A 113 -5.71 0.89 -5.05
N ILE A 114 -6.85 1.32 -4.52
CA ILE A 114 -7.87 0.38 -4.01
C ILE A 114 -8.55 -0.34 -5.18
N ASP A 115 -8.79 0.36 -6.29
CA ASP A 115 -9.47 -0.19 -7.46
C ASP A 115 -8.74 -1.42 -8.03
N ARG A 116 -7.41 -1.49 -7.87
CA ARG A 116 -6.61 -2.66 -8.28
C ARG A 116 -6.83 -3.85 -7.34
N ALA A 117 -6.80 -3.61 -6.03
CA ALA A 117 -7.11 -4.65 -5.04
C ALA A 117 -8.54 -5.17 -5.23
N GLU A 118 -9.51 -4.29 -5.47
CA GLU A 118 -10.89 -4.68 -5.77
C GLU A 118 -11.01 -5.47 -7.09
N ALA A 119 -10.30 -5.06 -8.15
CA ALA A 119 -10.31 -5.78 -9.42
C ALA A 119 -9.71 -7.20 -9.31
N GLU A 120 -8.58 -7.34 -8.61
CA GLU A 120 -7.96 -8.65 -8.36
C GLU A 120 -8.85 -9.55 -7.49
N ILE A 121 -9.43 -8.99 -6.43
CA ILE A 121 -10.38 -9.71 -5.56
C ILE A 121 -11.61 -10.15 -6.36
N LYS A 122 -12.18 -9.27 -7.19
CA LYS A 122 -13.37 -9.58 -7.99
C LYS A 122 -13.10 -10.67 -9.02
N GLY A 123 -11.94 -10.64 -9.69
CA GLY A 123 -11.54 -11.69 -10.64
C GLY A 123 -11.41 -13.06 -9.98
N ASN A 124 -10.68 -13.14 -8.86
CA ASN A 124 -10.51 -14.37 -8.09
C ASN A 124 -11.83 -14.87 -7.52
N LEU A 125 -12.68 -13.97 -7.02
CA LEU A 125 -14.00 -14.31 -6.49
C LEU A 125 -14.88 -14.93 -7.59
N ILE A 126 -14.93 -14.33 -8.78
CA ILE A 126 -15.70 -14.88 -9.92
C ILE A 126 -15.19 -16.28 -10.28
N HIS A 127 -13.87 -16.47 -10.37
CA HIS A 127 -13.31 -17.79 -10.71
C HIS A 127 -13.67 -18.85 -9.66
N MET A 128 -13.53 -18.52 -8.37
CA MET A 128 -13.94 -19.39 -7.26
C MET A 128 -15.44 -19.69 -7.31
N THR A 129 -16.30 -18.71 -7.58
CA THR A 129 -17.74 -18.90 -7.71
C THR A 129 -18.09 -19.83 -8.88
N ILE A 130 -17.42 -19.68 -10.03
CA ILE A 130 -17.64 -20.57 -11.19
C ILE A 130 -17.24 -22.01 -10.86
N VAL A 131 -16.03 -22.22 -10.34
CA VAL A 131 -15.51 -23.56 -10.02
C VAL A 131 -16.38 -24.27 -8.99
N THR A 132 -16.77 -23.57 -7.93
CA THR A 132 -17.66 -24.12 -6.89
C THR A 132 -19.06 -24.41 -7.42
N THR A 133 -19.64 -23.51 -8.22
CA THR A 133 -20.97 -23.71 -8.82
C THR A 133 -20.97 -24.91 -9.78
N VAL A 134 -19.99 -24.99 -10.69
CA VAL A 134 -19.85 -26.10 -11.63
C VAL A 134 -19.58 -27.43 -10.91
N GLY A 135 -18.76 -27.41 -9.86
CA GLY A 135 -18.51 -28.59 -9.03
C GLY A 135 -19.77 -29.11 -8.33
N LEU A 136 -20.56 -28.21 -7.74
CA LEU A 136 -21.83 -28.57 -7.07
C LEU A 136 -22.88 -29.08 -8.05
N THR A 137 -23.04 -28.44 -9.21
CA THR A 137 -24.00 -28.91 -10.23
C THR A 137 -23.60 -30.28 -10.78
N PHE A 138 -22.30 -30.50 -11.02
CA PHE A 138 -21.80 -31.82 -11.42
C PHE A 138 -22.07 -32.89 -10.36
N LEU A 139 -21.79 -32.59 -9.08
CA LEU A 139 -22.03 -33.50 -7.96
C LEU A 139 -23.52 -33.87 -7.83
N VAL A 140 -24.41 -32.88 -7.87
CA VAL A 140 -25.86 -33.11 -7.78
C VAL A 140 -26.36 -33.96 -8.95
N THR A 141 -25.89 -33.66 -10.16
CA THR A 141 -26.28 -34.40 -11.36
C THR A 141 -25.79 -35.84 -11.30
N PHE A 142 -24.55 -36.07 -10.84
CA PHE A 142 -23.99 -37.40 -10.66
C PHE A 142 -24.79 -38.22 -9.65
N ILE A 143 -25.14 -37.64 -8.50
CA ILE A 143 -25.95 -38.30 -7.47
C ILE A 143 -27.34 -38.65 -8.03
N ALA A 144 -28.00 -37.73 -8.74
CA ALA A 144 -29.31 -37.98 -9.33
C ALA A 144 -29.28 -39.13 -10.35
N ILE A 145 -28.24 -39.19 -11.20
CA ILE A 145 -28.04 -40.29 -12.15
C ILE A 145 -27.82 -41.61 -11.41
N ALA A 146 -26.96 -41.64 -10.40
CA ALA A 146 -26.68 -42.84 -9.60
C ALA A 146 -27.94 -43.37 -8.90
N ILE A 147 -28.76 -42.49 -8.32
CA ILE A 147 -30.05 -42.83 -7.72
C ILE A 147 -30.99 -43.42 -8.79
N ASN A 148 -31.13 -42.76 -9.94
CA ASN A 148 -32.01 -43.22 -11.02
C ASN A 148 -31.62 -44.60 -11.56
N ILE A 149 -30.32 -44.87 -11.73
CA ILE A 149 -29.79 -46.18 -12.13
C ILE A 149 -30.14 -47.24 -11.07
N THR A 150 -29.98 -46.90 -9.80
CA THR A 150 -30.26 -47.81 -8.67
C THR A 150 -31.75 -48.15 -8.57
N ILE A 151 -32.64 -47.17 -8.75
CA ILE A 151 -34.10 -47.38 -8.78
C ILE A 151 -34.48 -48.31 -9.94
N LYS A 152 -34.04 -48.01 -11.17
CA LYS A 152 -34.35 -48.85 -12.35
C LYS A 152 -33.85 -50.29 -12.21
N LYS A 153 -32.68 -50.49 -11.60
CA LYS A 153 -32.13 -51.83 -11.32
C LYS A 153 -33.01 -52.59 -10.33
N THR A 154 -33.51 -51.90 -9.29
CA THR A 154 -34.35 -52.49 -8.25
C THR A 154 -35.74 -52.86 -8.79
N GLU A 155 -36.34 -52.03 -9.64
CA GLU A 155 -37.62 -52.35 -10.31
C GLU A 155 -37.48 -53.58 -11.21
N LYS A 156 -36.43 -53.63 -12.04
CA LYS A 156 -36.18 -54.77 -12.94
C LYS A 156 -35.94 -56.09 -12.19
N SER A 157 -35.35 -56.01 -10.98
CA SER A 157 -35.17 -57.15 -10.08
C SER A 157 -36.48 -57.68 -9.47
N LYS A 158 -37.54 -56.85 -9.39
CA LYS A 158 -38.85 -57.27 -8.85
C LYS A 158 -39.78 -57.87 -9.91
N LEU A 159 -39.47 -57.68 -11.20
CA LEU A 159 -40.25 -58.15 -12.34
C LEU A 159 -39.79 -59.50 -12.91
N ASN A 160 -38.66 -60.03 -12.43
CA ASN A 160 -38.12 -61.36 -12.73
C ASN A 160 -38.22 -62.26 -11.50
#